data_AF-A0A9P2IV94-F1
#
_entry.id   AF-A0A9P2IV94-F1
#
_cell.length_a   1.000
_cell.length_b   1.000
_cell.length_c   1.000
_cell.angle_alpha   90.00
_cell.angle_beta   90.00
_cell.angle_gamma   90.00
#
_symmetry.space_group_name_H-M   'P 1'
#
loop_
_entity.id
_entity.type
_entity.pdbx_description
1 polymer ?
#
loop_
_entity_poly.entity_id
_entity_poly.type
_entity_poly.pdbx_seq_one_letter_code
_entity_poly.pdbx_strand_id
1 'polypeptide(L)'
;VSVINPALGKAFAQSEGLRNKTDTVDARMLAEFCRQKRPAAWEAPHPLERALRALVVRHQALTDMHTQELNRTETAREVQRPSIDAHLLWLEAELKRLEKQIKDLTDDDPDMKHRRKLLESIPGIGEKTSAVLLAYIGLKDRFAHARQFAAFAGLTPRRYESGSSVRGASRMSKAGHVSLRRALYMPAMVATSKTEWGRAFRDRLAANGKKGKVILGAMMRKLAQVAYGVLKSGVPFDASRHNPVAA
;
A
#
# COMPACT_ATOMS: atom_id res chain seq x y z
N VAL A 1 -3.39 24.62 6.45
CA VAL A 1 -4.18 23.41 6.77
C VAL A 1 -3.23 22.22 6.82
N SER A 2 -3.38 21.30 7.77
CA SER A 2 -2.56 20.08 7.88
C SER A 2 -3.48 18.86 7.91
N VAL A 3 -3.06 17.75 7.29
CA VAL A 3 -3.80 16.48 7.33
C VAL A 3 -3.02 15.51 8.21
N ILE A 4 -3.62 15.14 9.34
CA ILE A 4 -3.03 14.22 10.32
C ILE A 4 -3.81 12.91 10.35
N ASN A 5 -3.14 11.82 10.76
CA ASN A 5 -3.84 10.56 11.02
C ASN A 5 -4.83 10.77 12.19
N PRO A 6 -6.14 10.53 12.00
CA PRO A 6 -7.14 10.73 13.06
C PRO A 6 -6.85 9.94 14.34
N ALA A 7 -6.14 8.82 14.25
CA ALA A 7 -5.73 8.04 15.41
C ALA A 7 -4.77 8.82 16.34
N LEU A 8 -3.94 9.72 15.79
CA LEU A 8 -3.04 10.57 16.58
C LEU A 8 -3.83 11.65 17.32
N GLY A 9 -4.81 12.28 16.66
CA GLY A 9 -5.70 13.24 17.31
C GLY A 9 -6.51 12.58 18.43
N LYS A 10 -7.05 11.38 18.18
CA LYS A 10 -7.75 10.59 19.21
C LYS A 10 -6.84 10.23 20.38
N ALA A 11 -5.60 9.78 20.12
CA ALA A 11 -4.66 9.43 21.17
C ALA A 11 -4.25 10.65 22.02
N PHE A 12 -4.10 11.82 21.38
CA PHE A 12 -3.85 13.07 22.08
C PHE A 12 -5.04 13.48 22.94
N ALA A 13 -6.27 13.43 22.42
CA ALA A 13 -7.47 13.71 23.22
C ALA A 13 -7.57 12.80 24.47
N GLN A 14 -7.19 11.52 24.31
CA GLN A 14 -7.14 10.56 25.41
C GLN A 14 -6.03 10.90 26.43
N SER A 15 -4.85 11.35 25.99
CA SER A 15 -3.77 11.76 26.92
C SER A 15 -4.13 13.01 27.72
N GLU A 16 -4.92 13.92 27.13
CA GLU A 16 -5.42 15.12 27.80
C GLU A 16 -6.63 14.84 28.72
N GLY A 17 -7.08 13.58 28.84
CA GLY A 17 -8.20 13.20 29.72
C GLY A 17 -9.57 13.73 29.26
N LEU A 18 -9.72 14.10 27.98
CA LEU A 18 -10.98 14.61 27.44
C LEU A 18 -12.04 13.51 27.42
N ARG A 19 -13.16 13.74 28.13
CA ARG A 19 -14.28 12.80 28.24
C ARG A 19 -15.45 13.12 27.30
N ASN A 20 -15.68 14.40 27.04
CA ASN A 20 -16.81 14.87 26.24
C ASN A 20 -16.40 15.04 24.77
N LYS A 21 -17.27 14.62 23.86
CA LYS A 21 -17.09 14.79 22.42
C LYS A 21 -18.12 15.78 21.88
N THR A 22 -17.69 17.02 21.67
CA THR A 22 -18.47 18.08 21.02
C THR A 22 -17.59 18.81 20.02
N ASP A 23 -18.18 19.42 18.99
CA ASP A 23 -17.41 20.12 17.95
C ASP A 23 -16.49 21.21 18.53
N THR A 24 -16.95 21.92 19.56
CA THR A 24 -16.15 22.94 20.26
C THR A 24 -14.95 22.34 20.99
N VAL A 25 -15.13 21.21 21.69
CA VAL A 25 -14.04 20.52 22.40
C VAL A 25 -13.06 19.92 21.41
N ASP A 26 -13.55 19.28 20.35
CA ASP A 26 -12.71 18.68 19.30
C ASP A 26 -11.91 19.76 18.56
N ALA A 27 -12.50 20.91 18.22
CA ALA A 27 -11.79 22.01 17.59
C ALA A 27 -10.68 22.58 18.48
N ARG A 28 -10.94 22.77 19.78
CA ARG A 28 -9.92 23.23 20.75
C ARG A 28 -8.79 22.21 20.90
N MET A 29 -9.13 20.92 21.00
CA MET A 29 -8.15 19.83 21.10
C MET A 29 -7.25 19.78 19.85
N LEU A 30 -7.81 19.89 18.64
CA LEU A 30 -7.05 19.90 17.40
C LEU A 30 -6.16 21.15 17.28
N ALA A 31 -6.63 22.31 17.72
CA ALA A 31 -5.81 23.53 17.76
C ALA A 31 -4.60 23.35 18.69
N GLU A 32 -4.81 22.76 19.88
CA GLU A 32 -3.74 22.46 20.82
C GLU A 32 -2.75 21.42 20.27
N PHE A 33 -3.26 20.34 19.69
CA PHE A 33 -2.45 19.34 19.00
C PHE A 33 -1.54 19.99 17.95
N CYS A 34 -2.11 20.87 17.10
CA CYS A 34 -1.37 21.56 16.06
C CYS A 34 -0.31 22.51 16.65
N ARG A 35 -0.61 23.22 17.74
CA ARG A 35 0.34 24.10 18.42
C ARG A 35 1.55 23.34 18.98
N GLN A 36 1.30 22.19 19.61
CA GLN A 36 2.35 21.39 20.24
C GLN A 36 3.14 20.55 19.25
N LYS A 37 2.45 19.84 18.36
CA LYS A 37 3.07 18.86 17.45
C LYS A 37 3.54 19.46 16.14
N ARG A 38 3.10 20.69 15.81
CA ARG A 38 3.46 21.43 14.61
C ARG A 38 3.45 20.53 13.36
N PRO A 39 2.33 19.86 13.07
CA PRO A 39 2.26 18.96 11.92
C PRO A 39 2.55 19.75 10.64
N ALA A 40 3.28 19.12 9.71
CA ALA A 40 3.60 19.73 8.42
C ALA A 40 2.35 20.25 7.71
N ALA A 41 2.50 21.33 6.96
CA ALA A 41 1.43 21.85 6.12
C ALA A 41 1.02 20.78 5.11
N TRP A 42 -0.28 20.66 4.88
CA TRP A 42 -0.78 19.80 3.81
C TRP A 42 -0.49 20.46 2.47
N GLU A 43 0.17 19.70 1.61
CA GLU A 43 0.40 20.05 0.22
C GLU A 43 -0.51 19.21 -0.66
N ALA A 44 -1.21 19.87 -1.58
CA ALA A 44 -2.05 19.19 -2.53
C ALA A 44 -1.16 18.34 -3.45
N PRO A 45 -1.44 17.04 -3.61
CA PRO A 45 -0.73 16.23 -4.59
C PRO A 45 -0.92 16.82 -5.98
N HIS A 46 0.07 16.63 -6.86
CA HIS A 46 0.02 17.09 -8.25
C HIS A 46 -1.29 16.62 -8.95
N PRO A 47 -1.90 17.43 -9.85
CA PRO A 47 -3.16 17.06 -10.51
C PRO A 47 -3.15 15.66 -11.12
N LEU A 48 -2.05 15.27 -11.76
CA LEU A 48 -1.89 13.94 -12.34
C LEU A 48 -1.91 12.83 -11.27
N GLU A 49 -1.23 13.03 -10.13
CA GLU A 49 -1.26 12.06 -9.02
C GLU A 49 -2.67 11.92 -8.45
N ARG A 50 -3.42 13.04 -8.35
CA ARG A 50 -4.81 13.01 -7.88
C ARG A 50 -5.70 12.24 -8.85
N ALA A 51 -5.56 12.49 -10.16
CA ALA A 51 -6.30 11.77 -11.20
C ALA A 51 -5.97 10.27 -11.16
N LEU A 52 -4.69 9.91 -11.13
CA LEU A 52 -4.25 8.52 -11.05
C LEU A 52 -4.79 7.84 -9.79
N ARG A 53 -4.71 8.51 -8.63
CA ARG A 53 -5.26 8.00 -7.37
C ARG A 53 -6.77 7.78 -7.46
N ALA A 54 -7.51 8.72 -8.05
CA ALA A 54 -8.96 8.58 -8.22
C ALA A 54 -9.30 7.36 -9.10
N LEU A 55 -8.61 7.17 -10.23
CA LEU A 55 -8.79 6.02 -11.11
C LEU A 55 -8.44 4.70 -10.42
N VAL A 56 -7.32 4.63 -9.70
CA VAL A 56 -6.90 3.44 -8.94
C VAL A 56 -7.92 3.09 -7.85
N VAL A 57 -8.44 4.09 -7.13
CA VAL A 57 -9.47 3.87 -6.10
C VAL A 57 -10.78 3.37 -6.73
N ARG A 58 -11.18 3.95 -7.87
CA ARG A 58 -12.39 3.53 -8.59
C ARG A 58 -12.24 2.10 -9.15
N HIS A 59 -11.12 1.79 -9.78
CA HIS A 59 -10.81 0.45 -10.30
C HIS A 59 -10.91 -0.60 -9.19
N GLN A 60 -10.37 -0.29 -8.01
CA GLN A 60 -10.52 -1.18 -6.87
C GLN A 60 -11.97 -1.36 -6.43
N ALA A 61 -12.73 -0.27 -6.31
CA ALA A 61 -14.12 -0.37 -5.88
C ALA A 61 -14.93 -1.28 -6.81
N LEU A 62 -14.68 -1.20 -8.12
CA LEU A 62 -15.31 -2.09 -9.10
C LEU A 62 -14.78 -3.52 -9.04
N THR A 63 -13.50 -3.71 -8.73
CA THR A 63 -12.93 -5.05 -8.49
C THR A 63 -13.62 -5.71 -7.29
N ASP A 64 -13.84 -4.95 -6.20
CA ASP A 64 -14.51 -5.44 -4.99
C ASP A 64 -15.98 -5.79 -5.30
N MET A 65 -16.68 -4.97 -6.09
CA MET A 65 -18.04 -5.26 -6.57
C MET A 65 -18.09 -6.51 -7.48
N HIS A 66 -17.14 -6.63 -8.41
CA HIS A 66 -17.03 -7.79 -9.29
C HIS A 66 -16.82 -9.08 -8.49
N THR A 67 -15.91 -9.08 -7.52
CA THR A 67 -15.74 -10.23 -6.61
C THR A 67 -17.02 -10.53 -5.84
N GLN A 68 -17.75 -9.50 -5.39
CA GLN A 68 -19.02 -9.70 -4.69
C GLN A 68 -20.07 -10.36 -5.59
N GLU A 69 -20.23 -9.90 -6.84
CA GLU A 69 -21.17 -10.49 -7.80
C GLU A 69 -20.77 -11.91 -8.19
N LEU A 70 -19.48 -12.16 -8.42
CA LEU A 70 -18.99 -13.49 -8.73
C LEU A 70 -19.31 -14.48 -7.61
N ASN A 71 -19.06 -14.11 -6.36
CA ASN A 71 -19.42 -14.94 -5.20
C ASN A 71 -20.94 -15.15 -5.08
N ARG A 72 -21.78 -14.19 -5.50
CA ARG A 72 -23.25 -14.35 -5.49
C ARG A 72 -23.72 -15.43 -6.46
N THR A 73 -23.02 -15.63 -7.59
CA THR A 73 -23.40 -16.67 -8.58
C THR A 73 -23.50 -18.06 -7.96
N GLU A 74 -22.66 -18.37 -6.97
CA GLU A 74 -22.61 -19.67 -6.28
C GLU A 74 -23.91 -20.00 -5.52
N THR A 75 -24.67 -18.98 -5.09
CA THR A 75 -25.86 -19.15 -4.22
C THR A 75 -27.14 -18.53 -4.78
N ALA A 76 -27.06 -17.88 -5.94
CA ALA A 76 -28.20 -17.22 -6.57
C ALA A 76 -29.32 -18.22 -6.94
N ARG A 77 -30.55 -17.73 -7.12
CA ARG A 77 -31.65 -18.52 -7.71
C ARG A 77 -31.75 -18.23 -9.20
N GLU A 78 -32.33 -19.13 -10.01
CA GLU A 78 -32.37 -19.00 -11.49
C GLU A 78 -32.91 -17.65 -11.95
N VAL A 79 -33.97 -17.16 -11.30
CA VAL A 79 -34.55 -15.83 -11.51
C VAL A 79 -33.57 -14.66 -11.34
N GLN A 80 -32.51 -14.80 -10.53
CA GLN A 80 -31.51 -13.75 -10.29
C GLN A 80 -30.33 -13.78 -11.28
N ARG A 81 -30.06 -14.92 -11.95
CA ARG A 81 -28.85 -15.12 -12.77
C ARG A 81 -28.72 -14.10 -13.90
N PRO A 82 -29.76 -13.83 -14.72
CA PRO A 82 -29.64 -12.86 -15.81
C PRO A 82 -29.20 -11.47 -15.35
N SER A 83 -29.68 -11.02 -14.18
CA SER A 83 -29.29 -9.72 -13.62
C SER A 83 -27.85 -9.71 -13.11
N ILE A 84 -27.38 -10.80 -12.49
CA ILE A 84 -26.01 -10.90 -11.98
C ILE A 84 -25.03 -10.98 -13.14
N ASP A 85 -25.32 -11.78 -14.17
CA ASP A 85 -24.48 -11.95 -15.35
C ASP A 85 -24.35 -10.64 -16.14
N ALA A 86 -25.46 -9.90 -16.30
CA ALA A 86 -25.43 -8.58 -16.91
C ALA A 86 -24.56 -7.57 -16.12
N HIS A 87 -24.63 -7.60 -14.79
CA HIS A 87 -23.80 -6.73 -13.95
C HIS A 87 -22.32 -7.11 -14.02
N LEU A 88 -21.99 -8.41 -14.00
CA LEU A 88 -20.62 -8.90 -14.19
C LEU A 88 -20.04 -8.45 -15.53
N LEU A 89 -20.78 -8.62 -16.62
CA LEU A 89 -20.35 -8.19 -17.95
C LEU A 89 -20.07 -6.68 -18.00
N TRP A 90 -20.95 -5.87 -17.40
CA TRP A 90 -20.73 -4.43 -17.29
C TRP A 90 -19.48 -4.10 -16.46
N LEU A 91 -19.29 -4.74 -15.30
CA LEU A 91 -18.14 -4.54 -14.42
C LEU A 91 -16.83 -4.89 -15.13
N GLU A 92 -16.78 -5.98 -15.88
CA GLU A 92 -15.60 -6.39 -16.65
C GLU A 92 -15.25 -5.37 -17.73
N ALA A 93 -16.24 -4.88 -18.48
CA ALA A 93 -16.04 -3.87 -19.52
C ALA A 93 -15.53 -2.54 -18.91
N GLU A 94 -16.12 -2.12 -17.79
CA GLU A 94 -15.74 -0.90 -17.09
C GLU A 94 -14.34 -1.01 -16.46
N LEU A 95 -13.98 -2.17 -15.89
CA LEU A 95 -12.62 -2.43 -15.39
C LEU A 95 -11.59 -2.30 -16.51
N LYS A 96 -11.84 -2.90 -17.68
CA LYS A 96 -10.95 -2.76 -18.86
C LYS A 96 -10.82 -1.31 -19.31
N ARG A 97 -11.93 -0.55 -19.31
CA ARG A 97 -11.92 0.88 -19.63
C ARG A 97 -11.04 1.68 -18.67
N LEU A 98 -11.17 1.43 -17.37
CA LEU A 98 -10.36 2.10 -16.34
C LEU A 98 -8.88 1.70 -16.42
N GLU A 99 -8.58 0.44 -16.70
CA GLU A 99 -7.20 -0.04 -16.92
C GLU A 99 -6.55 0.71 -18.08
N LYS A 100 -7.28 0.88 -19.20
CA LYS A 100 -6.82 1.70 -20.32
C LYS A 100 -6.59 3.16 -19.91
N GLN A 101 -7.52 3.78 -19.18
CA GLN A 101 -7.37 5.17 -18.73
C GLN A 101 -6.17 5.37 -17.79
N ILE A 102 -5.94 4.44 -16.87
CA ILE A 102 -4.77 4.45 -15.99
C ILE A 102 -3.49 4.36 -16.83
N LYS A 103 -3.47 3.46 -17.80
CA LYS A 103 -2.34 3.28 -18.70
C LYS A 103 -2.07 4.56 -19.49
N ASP A 104 -3.07 5.07 -20.20
CA ASP A 104 -2.98 6.29 -21.01
C ASP A 104 -2.48 7.47 -20.17
N LEU A 105 -3.06 7.70 -18.98
CA LEU A 105 -2.63 8.76 -18.06
C LEU A 105 -1.16 8.65 -17.65
N THR A 106 -0.64 7.42 -17.51
CA THR A 106 0.79 7.21 -17.20
C THR A 106 1.69 7.23 -18.41
N ASP A 107 1.18 6.94 -19.61
CA ASP A 107 1.94 6.95 -20.86
C ASP A 107 2.07 8.35 -21.47
N ASP A 108 1.09 9.23 -21.22
CA ASP A 108 1.04 10.61 -21.68
C ASP A 108 2.00 11.55 -20.91
N ASP A 109 2.47 11.12 -19.73
CA ASP A 109 3.46 11.85 -18.92
C ASP A 109 4.82 11.12 -18.93
N PRO A 110 5.89 11.73 -19.46
CA PRO A 110 7.20 11.09 -19.57
C PRO A 110 7.82 10.66 -18.23
N ASP A 111 7.62 11.43 -17.14
CA ASP A 111 8.14 11.08 -15.81
C ASP A 111 7.39 9.86 -15.26
N MET A 112 6.07 9.84 -15.34
CA MET A 112 5.24 8.71 -14.95
C MET A 112 5.57 7.46 -15.73
N LYS A 113 5.72 7.56 -17.05
CA LYS A 113 6.10 6.46 -17.92
C LYS A 113 7.45 5.89 -17.54
N HIS A 114 8.44 6.74 -17.30
CA HIS A 114 9.76 6.31 -16.87
C HIS A 114 9.71 5.62 -15.49
N ARG A 115 9.01 6.21 -14.52
CA ARG A 115 8.86 5.65 -13.18
C ARG A 115 8.08 4.35 -13.16
N ARG A 116 7.07 4.20 -14.02
CA ARG A 116 6.33 2.95 -14.24
C ARG A 116 7.29 1.85 -14.70
N LYS A 117 8.12 2.13 -15.71
CA LYS A 117 9.15 1.19 -16.20
C LYS A 117 10.14 0.77 -15.11
N LEU A 118 10.59 1.72 -14.26
CA LEU A 118 11.45 1.41 -13.13
C LEU A 118 10.77 0.46 -12.13
N LEU A 119 9.50 0.68 -11.82
CA LEU A 119 8.75 -0.21 -10.93
C LEU A 119 8.55 -1.60 -11.54
N GLU A 120 8.22 -1.67 -12.82
CA GLU A 120 7.98 -2.93 -13.55
C GLU A 120 9.26 -3.72 -13.83
N SER A 121 10.43 -3.11 -13.69
CA SER A 121 11.71 -3.84 -13.68
C SER A 121 11.85 -4.78 -12.47
N ILE A 122 11.06 -4.57 -11.39
CA ILE A 122 11.06 -5.42 -10.20
C ILE A 122 10.21 -6.66 -10.49
N PRO A 123 10.78 -7.88 -10.46
CA PRO A 123 10.02 -9.10 -10.72
C PRO A 123 8.82 -9.26 -9.76
N GLY A 124 7.63 -9.42 -10.34
CA GLY A 124 6.36 -9.53 -9.62
C GLY A 124 5.57 -8.22 -9.50
N ILE A 125 6.16 -7.07 -9.85
CA ILE A 125 5.44 -5.80 -9.99
C ILE A 125 5.06 -5.64 -11.46
N GLY A 126 3.75 -5.64 -11.74
CA GLY A 126 3.19 -5.34 -13.06
C GLY A 126 2.32 -4.08 -13.04
N GLU A 127 1.70 -3.79 -14.17
CA GLU A 127 0.93 -2.55 -14.46
C GLU A 127 -0.04 -2.13 -13.35
N LYS A 128 -0.85 -3.06 -12.83
CA LYS A 128 -1.82 -2.75 -11.76
C LYS A 128 -1.12 -2.32 -10.46
N THR A 129 -0.05 -3.03 -10.09
CA THR A 129 0.72 -2.74 -8.88
C THR A 129 1.53 -1.47 -9.05
N SER A 130 2.16 -1.26 -10.22
CA SER A 130 2.94 -0.06 -10.52
C SER A 130 2.06 1.18 -10.47
N ALA A 131 0.85 1.14 -11.05
CA ALA A 131 -0.13 2.22 -10.94
C ALA A 131 -0.51 2.56 -9.50
N VAL A 132 -0.78 1.56 -8.66
CA VAL A 132 -1.06 1.78 -7.22
C VAL A 132 0.15 2.41 -6.54
N LEU A 133 1.36 1.92 -6.79
CA LEU A 133 2.58 2.47 -6.18
C LEU A 133 2.79 3.94 -6.59
N LEU A 134 2.64 4.26 -7.88
CA LEU A 134 2.76 5.64 -8.39
C LEU A 134 1.72 6.57 -7.75
N ALA A 135 0.47 6.12 -7.61
CA ALA A 135 -0.62 6.90 -7.02
C ALA A 135 -0.40 7.32 -5.55
N TYR A 136 0.47 6.61 -4.82
CA TYR A 136 0.67 6.83 -3.37
C TYR A 136 2.10 7.22 -2.99
N ILE A 137 3.12 6.86 -3.78
CA ILE A 137 4.50 7.32 -3.57
C ILE A 137 4.59 8.83 -3.86
N GLY A 138 3.86 9.30 -4.87
CA GLY A 138 3.77 10.70 -5.28
C GLY A 138 4.96 11.19 -6.11
N LEU A 139 4.85 12.40 -6.65
CA LEU A 139 5.86 13.05 -7.49
C LEU A 139 6.98 13.67 -6.64
N LYS A 140 7.95 12.81 -6.25
CA LYS A 140 9.21 13.15 -5.55
C LYS A 140 9.06 13.65 -4.09
N ASP A 141 10.09 13.37 -3.29
CA ASP A 141 10.38 13.89 -1.93
C ASP A 141 9.35 13.75 -0.80
N ARG A 142 8.19 13.11 -1.02
CA ARG A 142 7.21 12.85 0.05
C ARG A 142 7.78 12.07 1.24
N PHE A 143 8.75 11.20 0.98
CA PHE A 143 9.42 10.41 2.00
C PHE A 143 10.90 10.74 1.97
N ALA A 144 11.55 10.83 3.12
CA ALA A 144 13.00 10.96 3.16
C ALA A 144 13.65 9.62 2.76
N HIS A 145 13.13 8.51 3.29
CA HIS A 145 13.78 7.20 3.23
C HIS A 145 12.76 6.05 3.01
N ALA A 146 13.22 4.94 2.43
CA ALA A 146 12.41 3.76 2.12
C ALA A 146 11.64 3.18 3.32
N ARG A 147 12.19 3.32 4.54
CA ARG A 147 11.53 2.89 5.78
C ARG A 147 10.26 3.67 6.08
N GLN A 148 10.22 4.96 5.75
CA GLN A 148 9.03 5.79 5.93
C GLN A 148 7.94 5.39 4.94
N PHE A 149 8.28 5.09 3.69
CA PHE A 149 7.31 4.57 2.72
C PHE A 149 6.73 3.21 3.16
N ALA A 150 7.58 2.29 3.64
CA ALA A 150 7.11 1.02 4.17
C ALA A 150 6.20 1.18 5.41
N ALA A 151 6.47 2.17 6.27
CA ALA A 151 5.60 2.52 7.39
C ALA A 151 4.27 3.11 6.92
N PHE A 152 4.31 3.99 5.92
CA PHE A 152 3.13 4.56 5.28
C PHE A 152 2.23 3.49 4.63
N ALA A 153 2.81 2.42 4.07
CA ALA A 153 2.08 1.25 3.59
C ALA A 153 1.56 0.33 4.73
N GLY A 154 1.91 0.60 5.98
CA GLY A 154 1.51 -0.19 7.15
C GLY A 154 2.25 -1.53 7.27
N LEU A 155 3.42 -1.67 6.63
CA LEU A 155 4.19 -2.92 6.50
C LEU A 155 5.27 -3.08 7.58
N THR A 156 5.49 -2.06 8.41
CA THR A 156 6.50 -2.13 9.47
C THR A 156 6.01 -2.98 10.65
N PRO A 157 6.88 -3.85 11.21
CA PRO A 157 6.54 -4.59 12.43
C PRO A 157 6.29 -3.64 13.60
N ARG A 158 5.28 -3.95 14.41
CA ARG A 158 5.05 -3.40 15.73
C ARG A 158 5.60 -4.40 16.76
N ARG A 159 6.59 -3.96 17.52
CA ARG A 159 7.10 -4.71 18.67
C ARG A 159 6.19 -4.48 19.88
N TYR A 160 6.00 -5.51 20.68
CA TYR A 160 5.29 -5.44 21.95
C TYR A 160 6.19 -6.07 23.01
N GLU A 161 7.07 -5.23 23.54
CA GLU A 161 8.06 -5.60 24.54
C GLU A 161 7.85 -4.70 25.77
N SER A 162 7.77 -5.28 26.96
CA SER A 162 7.64 -4.56 28.24
C SER A 162 8.48 -5.24 29.31
N GLY A 163 9.44 -4.50 29.88
CA GLY A 163 10.40 -5.04 30.83
C GLY A 163 11.22 -6.20 30.27
N SER A 164 11.68 -7.09 31.14
CA SER A 164 12.43 -8.32 30.76
C SER A 164 11.52 -9.51 30.43
N SER A 165 10.23 -9.46 30.80
CA SER A 165 9.32 -10.61 30.82
C SER A 165 8.29 -10.64 29.69
N VAL A 166 7.89 -9.50 29.13
CA VAL A 166 6.93 -9.46 28.01
C VAL A 166 7.69 -9.42 26.69
N ARG A 167 7.80 -10.57 26.00
CA ARG A 167 8.33 -10.69 24.63
C ARG A 167 7.24 -11.20 23.69
N GLY A 168 6.27 -10.33 23.37
CA GLY A 168 5.20 -10.67 22.43
C GLY A 168 5.74 -10.89 21.01
N ALA A 169 5.13 -11.81 20.26
CA ALA A 169 5.47 -11.99 18.85
C ALA A 169 5.22 -10.68 18.08
N SER A 170 6.25 -10.17 17.40
CA SER A 170 6.12 -8.98 16.56
C SER A 170 5.09 -9.20 15.45
N ARG A 171 4.15 -8.27 15.31
CA ARG A 171 3.08 -8.31 14.30
C ARG A 171 3.24 -7.18 13.31
N MET A 172 2.78 -7.35 12.08
CA MET A 172 2.69 -6.25 11.12
C MET A 172 1.75 -5.17 11.69
N SER A 173 2.17 -3.91 11.66
CA SER A 173 1.42 -2.79 12.23
C SER A 173 0.02 -2.66 11.64
N LYS A 174 -0.11 -2.77 10.30
CA LYS A 174 -1.33 -2.45 9.54
C LYS A 174 -1.82 -1.00 9.69
N ALA A 175 -1.16 -0.17 10.51
CA ALA A 175 -1.39 1.26 10.58
C ALA A 175 -0.71 1.94 9.37
N GLY A 176 -1.45 2.01 8.26
CA GLY A 176 -1.00 2.58 7.00
C GLY A 176 -1.95 2.24 5.85
N HIS A 177 -1.63 2.70 4.65
CA HIS A 177 -2.54 2.66 3.50
C HIS A 177 -2.88 1.22 3.07
N VAL A 178 -4.15 0.85 3.18
CA VAL A 178 -4.64 -0.51 2.85
C VAL A 178 -4.38 -0.85 1.38
N SER A 179 -4.58 0.10 0.46
CA SER A 179 -4.39 -0.14 -0.99
C SER A 179 -2.97 -0.56 -1.33
N LEU A 180 -1.96 0.11 -0.76
CA LEU A 180 -0.55 -0.26 -0.94
C LEU A 180 -0.27 -1.67 -0.40
N ARG A 181 -0.78 -1.94 0.81
CA ARG A 181 -0.60 -3.25 1.46
C ARG A 181 -1.22 -4.37 0.63
N ARG A 182 -2.43 -4.18 0.11
CA ARG A 182 -3.11 -5.16 -0.76
C ARG A 182 -2.35 -5.36 -2.07
N ALA A 183 -1.97 -4.26 -2.72
CA ALA A 183 -1.27 -4.31 -4.01
C ALA A 183 0.08 -5.04 -3.93
N LEU A 184 0.77 -5.00 -2.79
CA LEU A 184 2.07 -5.67 -2.60
C LEU A 184 1.98 -7.16 -2.26
N TYR A 185 0.79 -7.71 -1.97
CA TYR A 185 0.64 -9.11 -1.55
C TYR A 185 0.97 -10.09 -2.69
N MET A 186 0.30 -9.95 -3.85
CA MET A 186 0.54 -10.81 -5.02
C MET A 186 1.99 -10.69 -5.54
N PRO A 187 2.57 -9.48 -5.70
CA PRO A 187 4.00 -9.32 -6.00
C PRO A 187 4.91 -10.05 -5.02
N ALA A 188 4.62 -10.00 -3.72
CA ALA A 188 5.42 -10.69 -2.72
C ALA A 188 5.35 -12.22 -2.84
N MET A 189 4.19 -12.77 -3.22
CA MET A 189 4.05 -14.20 -3.50
C MET A 189 4.83 -14.59 -4.76
N VAL A 190 4.75 -13.80 -5.83
CA VAL A 190 5.52 -14.04 -7.05
C VAL A 190 7.02 -13.93 -6.79
N ALA A 191 7.47 -12.88 -6.12
CA ALA A 191 8.88 -12.68 -5.78
C ALA A 191 9.42 -13.88 -4.96
N THR A 192 8.71 -14.27 -3.90
CA THR A 192 9.15 -15.40 -3.05
C THR A 192 9.15 -16.74 -3.76
N SER A 193 8.31 -16.97 -4.77
CA SER A 193 8.21 -18.27 -5.45
C SER A 193 9.04 -18.35 -6.73
N LYS A 194 8.98 -17.32 -7.58
CA LYS A 194 9.50 -17.34 -8.95
C LYS A 194 10.90 -16.74 -9.10
N THR A 195 11.40 -15.99 -8.12
CA THR A 195 12.71 -15.31 -8.23
C THR A 195 13.76 -15.90 -7.30
N GLU A 196 15.01 -15.88 -7.71
CA GLU A 196 16.12 -16.38 -6.89
C GLU A 196 16.33 -15.54 -5.62
N TRP A 197 16.41 -14.22 -5.75
CA TRP A 197 16.58 -13.30 -4.61
C TRP A 197 15.45 -13.43 -3.58
N GLY A 198 14.22 -13.68 -4.07
CA GLY A 198 13.05 -13.88 -3.23
C GLY A 198 13.04 -15.23 -2.54
N ARG A 199 13.48 -16.30 -3.21
CA ARG A 199 13.69 -17.63 -2.60
C ARG A 199 14.76 -17.57 -1.52
N ALA A 200 15.93 -17.01 -1.83
CA ALA A 200 17.02 -16.83 -0.84
C ALA A 200 16.56 -16.02 0.39
N PHE A 201 15.77 -14.96 0.18
CA PHE A 201 15.18 -14.20 1.29
C PHE A 201 14.21 -15.02 2.14
N ARG A 202 13.35 -15.82 1.49
CA ARG A 202 12.39 -16.71 2.18
C ARG A 202 13.13 -17.77 2.98
N ASP A 203 14.08 -18.46 2.37
CA ASP A 203 14.77 -19.60 2.97
C ASP A 203 15.60 -19.17 4.19
N ARG A 204 16.28 -18.02 4.10
CA ARG A 204 16.95 -17.39 5.26
C ARG A 204 16.00 -17.08 6.41
N LEU A 205 14.77 -16.64 6.14
CA LEU A 205 13.79 -16.38 7.22
C LEU A 205 13.17 -17.67 7.75
N ALA A 206 12.95 -18.67 6.89
CA ALA A 206 12.46 -19.98 7.29
C ALA A 206 13.47 -20.69 8.21
N ALA A 207 14.77 -20.64 7.89
CA ALA A 207 15.85 -21.13 8.74
C ALA A 207 15.87 -20.45 10.12
N ASN A 208 15.42 -19.19 10.21
CA ASN A 208 15.24 -18.45 11.46
C ASN A 208 13.88 -18.72 12.16
N GLY A 209 13.20 -19.82 11.80
CA GLY A 209 11.92 -20.24 12.40
C GLY A 209 10.72 -19.35 12.07
N LYS A 210 10.78 -18.50 11.03
CA LYS A 210 9.65 -17.62 10.68
C LYS A 210 8.60 -18.39 9.88
N LYS A 211 7.32 -18.24 10.28
CA LYS A 211 6.17 -18.83 9.59
C LYS A 211 5.94 -18.20 8.21
N GLY A 212 5.38 -18.95 7.26
CA GLY A 212 5.15 -18.50 5.87
C GLY A 212 4.46 -17.14 5.74
N LYS A 213 3.36 -16.89 6.47
CA LYS A 213 2.68 -15.58 6.44
C LYS A 213 3.55 -14.42 6.96
N VAL A 214 4.46 -14.69 7.90
CA VAL A 214 5.43 -13.69 8.40
C VAL A 214 6.47 -13.38 7.34
N ILE A 215 6.98 -14.41 6.65
CA ILE A 215 7.92 -14.26 5.55
C ILE A 215 7.30 -13.43 4.42
N LEU A 216 6.06 -13.73 4.05
CA LEU A 216 5.35 -12.98 3.02
C LEU A 216 5.18 -11.50 3.41
N GLY A 217 4.79 -11.22 4.66
CA GLY A 217 4.72 -9.85 5.16
C GLY A 217 6.08 -9.13 5.15
N ALA A 218 7.17 -9.84 5.46
CA ALA A 218 8.52 -9.31 5.37
C ALA A 218 8.93 -9.05 3.90
N MET A 219 8.50 -9.88 2.96
CA MET A 219 8.73 -9.67 1.54
C MET A 219 7.95 -8.45 1.02
N MET A 220 6.68 -8.27 1.41
CA MET A 220 5.91 -7.08 1.06
C MET A 220 6.64 -5.80 1.51
N ARG A 221 7.17 -5.81 2.75
CA ARG A 221 8.01 -4.72 3.26
C ARG A 221 9.28 -4.51 2.42
N LYS A 222 9.97 -5.60 2.05
CA LYS A 222 11.18 -5.52 1.22
C LYS A 222 10.86 -4.95 -0.16
N LEU A 223 9.80 -5.41 -0.82
CA LEU A 223 9.34 -4.87 -2.11
C LEU A 223 8.97 -3.38 -2.03
N ALA A 224 8.29 -2.94 -0.97
CA ALA A 224 8.02 -1.51 -0.78
C ALA A 224 9.33 -0.69 -0.72
N GLN A 225 10.36 -1.20 -0.04
CA GLN A 225 11.64 -0.53 0.08
C GLN A 225 12.42 -0.52 -1.24
N VAL A 226 12.38 -1.62 -1.98
CA VAL A 226 12.99 -1.73 -3.32
C VAL A 226 12.29 -0.82 -4.31
N ALA A 227 10.95 -0.81 -4.35
CA ALA A 227 10.15 0.07 -5.19
C ALA A 227 10.48 1.55 -4.94
N TYR A 228 10.58 1.95 -3.67
CA TYR A 228 11.04 3.29 -3.32
C TYR A 228 12.49 3.54 -3.75
N GLY A 229 13.37 2.56 -3.56
CA GLY A 229 14.79 2.63 -3.93
C GLY A 229 15.00 2.89 -5.42
N VAL A 230 14.38 2.08 -6.30
CA VAL A 230 14.53 2.24 -7.77
C VAL A 230 13.97 3.57 -8.26
N LEU A 231 12.86 4.05 -7.66
CA LEU A 231 12.30 5.35 -7.99
C LEU A 231 13.18 6.51 -7.52
N LYS A 232 13.83 6.38 -6.36
CA LYS A 232 14.72 7.41 -5.82
C LYS A 232 16.05 7.46 -6.58
N SER A 233 16.59 6.32 -6.99
CA SER A 233 17.86 6.25 -7.72
C SER A 233 17.71 6.52 -9.21
N GLY A 234 16.52 6.31 -9.78
CA GLY A 234 16.32 6.32 -11.24
C GLY A 234 16.95 5.11 -11.95
N VAL A 235 17.39 4.10 -11.20
CA VAL A 235 18.10 2.92 -11.71
C VAL A 235 17.16 1.70 -11.65
N PRO A 236 17.04 0.92 -12.75
CA PRO A 236 16.26 -0.31 -12.76
C PRO A 236 16.68 -1.30 -11.68
N PHE A 237 15.77 -2.21 -11.34
CA PHE A 237 16.02 -3.27 -10.37
C PHE A 237 17.20 -4.16 -10.78
N ASP A 238 18.03 -4.48 -9.80
CA ASP A 238 19.18 -5.35 -9.94
C ASP A 238 19.15 -6.40 -8.83
N ALA A 239 18.94 -7.67 -9.21
CA ALA A 239 18.81 -8.77 -8.28
C ALA A 239 20.11 -9.06 -7.50
N SER A 240 21.27 -8.76 -8.09
CA SER A 240 22.59 -9.06 -7.49
C SER A 240 22.79 -8.32 -6.16
N ARG A 241 22.20 -7.12 -6.03
CA ARG A 241 22.22 -6.29 -4.81
C ARG A 241 21.38 -6.83 -3.66
N HIS A 242 20.66 -7.92 -3.89
CA HIS A 242 19.67 -8.46 -2.95
C HIS A 242 19.90 -9.93 -2.59
N ASN A 243 20.82 -10.58 -3.28
CA ASN A 243 21.34 -11.88 -2.88
C ASN A 243 22.26 -11.69 -1.67
N PRO A 244 22.30 -12.67 -0.74
CA PRO A 244 23.36 -12.68 0.26
C PRO A 244 24.70 -12.75 -0.47
N VAL A 245 25.63 -11.87 -0.12
CA VAL A 245 27.04 -12.03 -0.52
C VAL A 245 27.46 -13.41 0.00
N ALA A 246 27.98 -14.26 -0.89
CA ALA A 246 28.59 -15.50 -0.47
C ALA A 246 29.68 -15.14 0.55
N ALA A 247 29.56 -15.70 1.75
CA ALA A 247 30.55 -15.52 2.81
C ALA A 247 31.90 -16.09 2.37
#